data_AF-A0A3D5D7Y2-F1
#
_entry.id   AF-A0A3D5D7Y2-F1
#
_cell.length_a   1.000
_cell.length_b   1.000
_cell.length_c   1.000
_cell.angle_alpha   90.00
_cell.angle_beta   90.00
_cell.angle_gamma   90.00
#
_symmetry.space_group_name_H-M   'P 1'
#
loop_
_entity.id
_entity.type
_entity.pdbx_description
1 polymer ?
#
loop_
_entity_poly.entity_id
_entity_poly.type
_entity_poly.pdbx_seq_one_letter_code
_entity_poly.pdbx_strand_id
1 'polypeptide(L)'
;MMKTDSTTTLLREWKRLSDAESTAITLRDWDELNRLLDEKSRLQGLLDDYEAEDYNAEGRALVSELINRTTLNQARLETEMTVVQGQIQDSDRAASNIRKVDQAYGAKPADNYWQTYS
;
A
#
# COMPACT_ATOMS: atom_id res chain seq x y z
N MET A 1 -35.20 3.95 21.30
CA MET A 1 -35.04 4.26 19.87
C MET A 1 -33.76 5.07 19.71
N MET A 2 -32.59 4.40 19.75
CA MET A 2 -31.27 5.06 19.81
C MET A 2 -30.15 4.26 19.12
N LYS A 3 -30.47 3.10 18.50
CA LYS A 3 -29.48 2.22 17.85
C LYS A 3 -29.17 2.62 16.40
N THR A 4 -30.17 3.09 15.66
CA THR A 4 -30.04 3.52 14.24
C THR A 4 -29.03 4.64 14.01
N ASP A 5 -28.91 5.60 14.93
CA ASP A 5 -27.97 6.72 14.80
C ASP A 5 -26.50 6.28 14.96
N SER A 6 -26.26 5.16 15.64
CA SER A 6 -24.92 4.64 15.87
C SER A 6 -24.33 4.03 14.59
N THR A 7 -25.10 3.25 13.84
CA THR A 7 -24.58 2.51 12.67
C THR A 7 -24.32 3.42 11.48
N THR A 8 -25.25 4.32 11.15
CA THR A 8 -25.03 5.30 10.08
C THR A 8 -23.80 6.17 10.40
N THR A 9 -23.58 6.50 11.67
CA THR A 9 -22.37 7.22 12.11
C THR A 9 -21.09 6.40 11.88
N LEU A 10 -21.08 5.12 12.25
CA LEU A 10 -19.95 4.22 11.99
C LEU A 10 -19.66 4.08 10.49
N LEU A 11 -20.70 3.96 9.65
CA LEU A 11 -20.54 3.89 8.19
C LEU A 11 -20.00 5.20 7.59
N ARG A 12 -20.45 6.35 8.09
CA ARG A 12 -19.89 7.66 7.69
C ARG A 12 -18.43 7.79 8.10
N GLU A 13 -18.07 7.30 9.27
CA GLU A 13 -16.70 7.33 9.75
C GLU A 13 -15.80 6.39 8.94
N TRP A 14 -16.26 5.18 8.63
CA TRP A 14 -15.57 4.29 7.69
C TRP A 14 -15.36 5.00 6.35
N LYS A 15 -16.37 5.70 5.83
CA LYS A 15 -16.24 6.44 4.58
C LYS A 15 -15.15 7.51 4.67
N ARG A 16 -15.11 8.27 5.76
CA ARG A 16 -14.04 9.25 6.02
C ARG A 16 -12.65 8.60 5.98
N LEU A 17 -12.50 7.43 6.61
CA LEU A 17 -11.24 6.66 6.59
C LEU A 17 -10.89 6.16 5.19
N SER A 18 -11.86 5.63 4.43
CA SER A 18 -11.65 5.23 3.03
C SER A 18 -11.20 6.39 2.13
N ASP A 19 -11.71 7.60 2.38
CA ASP A 19 -11.35 8.80 1.63
C ASP A 19 -9.92 9.25 1.98
N ALA A 20 -9.53 9.15 3.25
CA ALA A 20 -8.17 9.39 3.70
C ALA A 20 -7.19 8.35 3.12
N GLU A 21 -7.56 7.07 3.05
CA GLU A 21 -6.74 6.03 2.41
C GLU A 21 -6.49 6.33 0.94
N SER A 22 -7.53 6.74 0.20
CA SER A 22 -7.35 7.11 -1.22
C SER A 22 -6.28 8.19 -1.37
N THR A 23 -6.25 9.15 -0.45
CA THR A 23 -5.27 10.23 -0.41
C THR A 23 -3.88 9.70 -0.06
N ALA A 24 -3.77 8.90 1.01
CA ALA A 24 -2.50 8.31 1.45
C ALA A 24 -1.85 7.45 0.36
N ILE A 25 -2.63 6.59 -0.32
CA ILE A 25 -2.16 5.78 -1.45
C ILE A 25 -1.64 6.67 -2.59
N THR A 26 -2.39 7.72 -2.93
CA THR A 26 -2.00 8.67 -4.01
C THR A 26 -0.70 9.40 -3.68
N LEU A 27 -0.49 9.73 -2.40
CA LEU A 27 0.72 10.40 -1.93
C LEU A 27 1.86 9.44 -1.60
N ARG A 28 1.63 8.12 -1.68
CA ARG A 28 2.55 7.06 -1.26
C ARG A 28 2.99 7.20 0.20
N ASP A 29 2.08 7.70 1.04
CA ASP A 29 2.28 7.79 2.48
C ASP A 29 1.87 6.46 3.13
N TRP A 30 2.82 5.52 3.14
CA TRP A 30 2.58 4.16 3.63
C TRP A 30 2.41 4.09 5.15
N ASP A 31 3.02 5.02 5.88
CA ASP A 31 2.89 5.09 7.34
C ASP A 31 1.47 5.54 7.72
N GLU A 32 0.97 6.59 7.07
CA GLU A 32 -0.42 7.03 7.25
C GLU A 32 -1.41 5.97 6.79
N LEU A 33 -1.14 5.28 5.67
CA LEU A 33 -2.00 4.17 5.22
C LEU A 33 -2.09 3.07 6.29
N ASN A 34 -0.98 2.66 6.90
CA ASN A 34 -0.99 1.66 7.96
C ASN A 34 -1.82 2.12 9.17
N ARG A 35 -1.67 3.39 9.59
CA ARG A 35 -2.47 3.97 10.68
C ARG A 35 -3.97 3.92 10.37
N LEU A 36 -4.35 4.25 9.14
CA LEU A 36 -5.75 4.26 8.70
C LEU A 36 -6.35 2.83 8.66
N LEU A 37 -5.56 1.84 8.23
CA LEU A 37 -5.98 0.43 8.22
C LEU A 37 -6.20 -0.10 9.63
N ASP A 38 -5.34 0.26 10.59
CA ASP A 38 -5.53 -0.08 12.00
C ASP A 38 -6.82 0.56 12.57
N GLU A 39 -7.07 1.82 12.22
CA GLU A 39 -8.29 2.55 12.64
C GLU A 39 -9.55 1.89 12.06
N LYS A 40 -9.51 1.46 10.79
CA LYS A 40 -10.60 0.69 10.18
C LYS A 40 -10.79 -0.68 10.79
N SER A 41 -9.73 -1.40 11.14
CA SER A 41 -9.85 -2.71 11.79
C SER A 41 -10.56 -2.60 13.14
N ARG A 42 -10.30 -1.54 13.90
CA ARG A 42 -11.04 -1.24 15.15
C ARG A 42 -12.51 -0.95 14.87
N LEU A 43 -12.79 -0.17 13.82
CA LEU A 43 -14.15 0.18 13.42
C LEU A 43 -14.93 -1.06 12.93
N GLN A 44 -14.27 -2.00 12.24
CA GLN A 44 -14.82 -3.30 11.87
C GLN A 44 -15.26 -4.10 13.09
N GLY A 45 -14.42 -4.18 14.13
CA GLY A 45 -14.79 -4.87 15.36
C GLY A 45 -16.04 -4.29 16.04
N LEU A 46 -16.30 -2.99 15.88
CA LEU A 46 -17.53 -2.36 16.38
C LEU A 46 -18.76 -2.66 15.51
N LEU A 47 -18.56 -3.02 14.24
CA LEU A 47 -19.61 -3.38 13.29
C LEU A 47 -19.96 -4.88 13.32
N ASP A 48 -19.05 -5.75 13.76
CA ASP A 48 -19.29 -7.20 13.82
C ASP A 48 -20.41 -7.60 14.79
N ASP A 49 -20.67 -6.79 15.83
CA ASP A 49 -21.74 -6.99 16.81
C ASP A 49 -23.11 -6.43 16.36
N TYR A 50 -23.24 -6.02 15.09
CA TYR A 50 -24.43 -5.36 14.56
C TYR A 50 -25.50 -6.34 14.05
N GLU A 51 -26.75 -6.14 14.49
CA GLU A 51 -27.92 -6.86 13.96
C GLU A 51 -28.57 -6.07 12.81
N ALA A 52 -28.86 -6.76 11.70
CA ALA A 52 -29.26 -6.19 10.41
C ALA A 52 -30.59 -5.41 10.37
N GLU A 53 -31.28 -5.24 11.50
CA GLU A 53 -32.62 -4.64 11.57
C GLU A 53 -32.64 -3.10 11.46
N ASP A 54 -31.50 -2.41 11.66
CA ASP A 54 -31.42 -0.94 11.64
C ASP A 54 -31.02 -0.34 10.26
N TYR A 55 -31.12 -1.12 9.18
CA TYR A 55 -30.60 -0.74 7.86
C TYR A 55 -31.55 0.17 7.07
N ASN A 56 -31.44 1.48 7.30
CA ASN A 56 -32.21 2.51 6.59
C ASN A 56 -31.70 2.77 5.15
N ALA A 57 -32.41 3.60 4.38
CA ALA A 57 -32.03 3.91 2.99
C ALA A 57 -30.65 4.62 2.87
N GLU A 58 -30.29 5.44 3.86
CA GLU A 58 -29.00 6.13 3.90
C GLU A 58 -27.85 5.13 4.12
N GLY A 59 -27.99 4.20 5.07
CA GLY A 59 -27.01 3.14 5.32
C GLY A 59 -26.75 2.28 4.09
N ARG A 60 -27.79 1.95 3.31
CA ARG A 60 -27.67 1.24 2.02
C ARG A 60 -26.82 2.01 1.00
N ALA A 61 -27.06 3.31 0.88
CA ALA A 61 -26.30 4.17 -0.03
C ALA A 61 -24.83 4.25 0.41
N LEU A 62 -24.57 4.43 1.71
CA LEU A 62 -23.23 4.48 2.28
C LEU A 62 -22.46 3.18 2.05
N VAL A 63 -23.07 2.02 2.26
CA VAL A 63 -22.38 0.74 2.01
C VAL A 63 -22.08 0.53 0.54
N SER A 64 -23.00 0.88 -0.36
CA SER A 64 -22.72 0.81 -1.80
C SER A 64 -21.55 1.71 -2.19
N GLU A 65 -21.47 2.91 -1.62
CA GLU A 65 -20.34 3.81 -1.82
C GLU A 65 -19.04 3.26 -1.22
N LEU A 66 -19.10 2.68 -0.03
CA LEU A 66 -17.95 2.08 0.66
C LEU A 66 -17.37 0.88 -0.11
N ILE A 67 -18.22 0.04 -0.68
CA ILE A 67 -17.78 -1.08 -1.54
C ILE A 67 -17.01 -0.52 -2.73
N ASN A 68 -17.61 0.45 -3.46
CA ASN A 68 -16.96 1.06 -4.62
C ASN A 68 -15.62 1.72 -4.26
N ARG A 69 -15.56 2.48 -3.16
CA ARG A 69 -14.33 3.13 -2.69
C ARG A 69 -13.25 2.12 -2.31
N THR A 70 -13.62 1.05 -1.62
CA THR A 70 -12.69 -0.01 -1.22
C THR A 70 -12.11 -0.70 -2.45
N THR A 71 -12.94 -1.02 -3.46
CA THR A 71 -12.48 -1.58 -4.73
C THR A 71 -11.52 -0.63 -5.46
N LEU A 72 -11.81 0.68 -5.49
CA LEU A 72 -10.92 1.66 -6.11
C LEU A 72 -9.59 1.79 -5.37
N ASN A 73 -9.59 1.79 -4.04
CA ASN A 73 -8.36 1.82 -3.24
C ASN A 73 -7.52 0.56 -3.48
N GLN A 74 -8.15 -0.61 -3.57
CA GLN A 74 -7.47 -1.86 -3.90
C GLN A 74 -6.78 -1.78 -5.28
N ALA A 75 -7.49 -1.34 -6.31
CA ALA A 75 -6.91 -1.21 -7.65
C ALA A 75 -5.72 -0.22 -7.69
N ARG A 76 -5.77 0.85 -6.89
CA ARG A 76 -4.65 1.78 -6.74
C ARG A 76 -3.44 1.12 -6.07
N LEU A 77 -3.67 0.38 -4.99
CA LEU A 77 -2.61 -0.36 -4.31
C LEU A 77 -1.94 -1.39 -5.23
N GLU A 78 -2.72 -2.13 -6.03
CA GLU A 78 -2.19 -3.08 -7.02
C GLU A 78 -1.32 -2.38 -8.07
N THR A 79 -1.73 -1.19 -8.51
CA THR A 79 -0.95 -0.37 -9.45
C THR A 79 0.38 0.07 -8.83
N GLU A 80 0.35 0.62 -7.61
CA GLU A 80 1.57 1.05 -6.91
C GLU A 80 2.50 -0.13 -6.60
N MET A 81 1.95 -1.29 -6.23
CA MET A 81 2.73 -2.51 -6.02
C MET A 81 3.48 -2.93 -7.29
N THR A 82 2.83 -2.84 -8.45
CA THR A 82 3.46 -3.13 -9.74
C THR A 82 4.63 -2.18 -10.02
N VAL A 83 4.47 -0.89 -9.70
CA VAL A 83 5.55 0.10 -9.84
C VAL A 83 6.74 -0.24 -8.94
N VAL A 84 6.48 -0.52 -7.66
CA VAL A 84 7.54 -0.87 -6.68
C VAL A 84 8.28 -2.14 -7.10
N GLN A 85 7.57 -3.16 -7.58
CA GLN A 85 8.19 -4.38 -8.10
C GLN A 85 9.13 -4.10 -9.28
N GLY A 86 8.74 -3.23 -10.21
CA GLY A 86 9.60 -2.81 -11.31
C GLY A 86 10.89 -2.12 -10.82
N GLN A 87 10.76 -1.23 -9.83
CA GLN A 87 11.91 -0.55 -9.23
C GLN A 87 12.89 -1.51 -8.55
N ILE A 88 12.37 -2.52 -7.85
CA ILE A 88 13.20 -3.57 -7.22
C ILE A 88 13.98 -4.33 -8.29
N GLN A 89 13.33 -4.75 -9.39
CA GLN A 89 14.00 -5.46 -10.48
C GLN A 89 15.12 -4.63 -11.13
N ASP A 90 14.89 -3.33 -11.32
CA ASP A 90 15.91 -2.44 -11.88
C ASP A 90 17.09 -2.24 -10.93
N SER A 91 16.83 -2.15 -9.62
CA SER A 91 17.87 -2.12 -8.59
C SER A 91 18.69 -3.41 -8.59
N ASP A 92 18.06 -4.58 -8.73
CA ASP A 92 18.75 -5.87 -8.80
C ASP A 92 19.65 -5.98 -10.04
N ARG A 93 19.17 -5.48 -11.19
CA ARG A 93 19.97 -5.39 -12.42
C ARG A 93 21.18 -4.48 -12.22
N ALA A 94 20.99 -3.32 -11.59
CA ALA A 94 22.07 -2.39 -11.29
C ALA A 94 23.12 -3.04 -10.36
N ALA A 95 22.69 -3.70 -9.28
CA ALA A 95 23.57 -4.42 -8.37
C ALA A 95 24.35 -5.55 -9.08
N SER A 96 23.68 -6.32 -9.95
CA SER A 96 24.32 -7.36 -10.76
C SER A 96 25.39 -6.79 -11.69
N ASN A 97 25.10 -5.67 -12.35
CA ASN A 97 26.06 -4.99 -13.22
C ASN A 97 27.27 -4.47 -12.43
N ILE A 98 27.04 -3.88 -11.26
CA ILE A 98 28.12 -3.43 -10.36
C ILE A 98 29.02 -4.60 -9.99
N ARG A 99 28.46 -5.75 -9.60
CA ARG A 99 29.25 -6.96 -9.28
C ARG A 99 30.07 -7.46 -10.46
N LYS A 100 29.52 -7.44 -11.68
CA LYS A 100 30.26 -7.82 -12.90
C LYS A 100 31.42 -6.86 -13.17
N VAL A 101 31.18 -5.57 -12.99
CA VAL A 101 32.21 -4.53 -13.16
C VAL A 101 33.31 -4.71 -12.11
N ASP A 102 32.94 -4.88 -10.85
CA ASP A 102 33.88 -5.15 -9.76
C ASP A 102 34.74 -6.40 -10.03
N GLN A 103 34.12 -7.50 -10.48
CA GLN A 103 34.86 -8.69 -10.92
C GLN A 103 35.80 -8.40 -12.09
N ALA A 104 35.38 -7.65 -13.11
CA ALA A 104 36.24 -7.34 -14.25
C ALA A 104 37.44 -6.45 -13.89
N TYR A 105 37.29 -5.55 -12.91
CA TYR A 105 38.38 -4.71 -12.41
C TYR A 105 39.26 -5.42 -11.37
N GLY A 106 38.68 -6.24 -10.49
CA GLY A 106 39.39 -7.01 -9.46
C GLY A 106 40.05 -8.30 -9.97
N ALA A 107 39.59 -8.84 -11.11
CA ALA A 107 40.18 -10.01 -11.75
C ALA A 107 41.24 -9.66 -12.81
N LYS A 108 41.51 -8.37 -13.08
CA LYS A 108 42.76 -8.01 -13.75
C LYS A 108 43.88 -8.39 -12.79
N PRO A 109 44.77 -9.34 -13.13
CA PRO A 109 46.04 -9.41 -12.45
C PRO A 109 46.62 -8.00 -12.50
N ALA A 110 47.32 -7.58 -11.45
CA ALA A 110 48.39 -6.62 -11.69
C ALA A 110 49.31 -7.31 -12.70
N ASP A 111 49.02 -7.16 -13.98
CA ASP A 111 49.88 -7.61 -15.05
C ASP A 111 51.17 -6.84 -14.77
N ASN A 112 52.13 -7.60 -14.23
CA ASN A 112 53.51 -7.20 -14.03
C ASN A 112 54.11 -6.93 -15.42
N TYR A 113 53.67 -5.86 -16.07
CA TYR A 113 54.24 -5.32 -17.31
C TYR A 113 55.62 -4.68 -17.06
N TRP A 114 56.17 -4.81 -15.85
CA TRP A 114 57.46 -4.27 -15.45
C TRP A 114 58.61 -5.29 -15.41
N GLN A 115 58.37 -6.59 -15.67
CA GLN A 115 59.43 -7.62 -15.62
C GLN A 115 60.09 -7.96 -16.98
N THR A 116 60.02 -7.08 -17.99
CA THR A 116 60.72 -7.28 -19.28
C THR A 116 61.82 -6.25 -19.59
N TYR A 117 62.25 -5.44 -18.63
CA TYR A 117 63.50 -4.67 -18.77
C TYR A 117 64.25 -4.58 -17.44
N SER A 118 65.09 -5.58 -17.14
CA SER A 118 66.33 -5.50 -16.32
C SER A 118 67.03 -6.86 -16.35
#